data_AF-A0A6V7KPP4-F1
#
_entry.id   AF-A0A6V7KPP4-F1
#
_cell.length_a   1.000
_cell.length_b   1.000
_cell.length_c   1.000
_cell.angle_alpha   90.00
_cell.angle_beta   90.00
_cell.angle_gamma   90.00
#
_symmetry.space_group_name_H-M   'P 1'
#
loop_
_entity.id
_entity.type
_entity.pdbx_description
1 polymer ?
#
loop_
_entity_poly.entity_id
_entity_poly.type
_entity_poly.pdbx_seq_one_letter_code
_entity_poly.pdbx_strand_id
1 'polypeptide(L)' 'MMKGAFFIVLTVVGVTLIFGEDLYTDVYDKMDVDVILNNDRIFKQYMNCLLDRGPCTADARSLK' A
#
# COMPACT_ATOMS: atom_id res chain seq x y z
N MET A 1 30.53 -32.83 -4.95
CA MET A 1 30.42 -31.41 -4.54
C MET A 1 29.58 -30.57 -5.51
N MET A 2 29.81 -30.62 -6.83
CA MET A 2 29.08 -29.82 -7.84
C MET A 2 27.55 -29.98 -7.85
N LYS A 3 27.05 -31.21 -7.66
CA LYS A 3 25.60 -31.50 -7.65
C LYS A 3 24.88 -30.90 -6.45
N GLY A 4 25.49 -30.94 -5.26
CA GLY A 4 24.93 -30.34 -4.05
C GLY A 4 24.89 -28.83 -4.13
N ALA A 5 25.94 -28.20 -4.68
CA ALA A 5 25.96 -26.76 -4.96
C ALA A 5 24.86 -26.36 -5.97
N PHE A 6 24.64 -27.17 -7.01
CA PHE A 6 23.58 -26.92 -7.99
C PHE A 6 22.18 -26.98 -7.37
N PHE A 7 21.90 -27.97 -6.53
CA PHE A 7 20.63 -28.06 -5.80
C PHE A 7 20.41 -26.87 -4.86
N ILE A 8 21.45 -26.44 -4.14
CA ILE A 8 21.38 -25.28 -3.23
C ILE A 8 21.06 -24.00 -4.02
N VAL A 9 21.76 -23.76 -5.14
CA VAL A 9 21.52 -22.59 -5.99
C VAL A 9 20.08 -22.60 -6.54
N LEU A 10 19.60 -23.76 -6.99
CA LEU A 10 18.25 -23.90 -7.52
C LEU A 10 17.16 -23.66 -6.46
N THR A 11 17.39 -24.10 -5.23
CA THR A 11 16.48 -23.81 -4.10
C THR A 11 16.50 -22.33 -3.72
N VAL A 12 17.66 -21.67 -3.71
CA VAL A 12 17.78 -20.25 -3.35
C VAL A 12 17.07 -19.37 -4.39
N VAL A 13 17.25 -19.66 -5.67
CA VAL A 13 16.58 -18.93 -6.76
C VAL A 13 15.07 -19.12 -6.72
N GLY A 14 14.58 -20.33 -6.44
CA GLY A 14 13.15 -20.60 -6.33
C GLY A 14 12.48 -19.82 -5.19
N VAL A 15 13.19 -19.67 -4.05
CA VAL A 15 12.69 -18.92 -2.89
C VAL A 15 12.59 -17.42 -3.17
N THR A 16 13.55 -16.83 -3.90
CA THR A 16 13.52 -15.39 -4.22
C THR A 16 12.38 -14.98 -5.15
N LEU A 17 11.84 -15.90 -5.95
CA LEU A 17 10.75 -15.61 -6.90
C LEU A 17 9.38 -15.49 -6.25
N ILE A 18 9.21 -15.99 -5.01
CA ILE A 18 7.91 -16.05 -4.32
C ILE A 18 7.68 -14.79 -3.47
N PHE A 19 8.74 -14.06 -3.09
CA PHE A 19 8.66 -12.87 -2.23
C PHE A 19 8.31 -11.57 -2.98
N GLY A 20 7.73 -11.67 -4.18
CA GLY A 20 7.60 -10.54 -5.11
C GLY A 20 6.36 -9.64 -4.96
N GLU A 21 5.41 -9.96 -4.08
CA GLU A 21 4.02 -9.50 -4.32
C GLU A 21 3.48 -8.42 -3.36
N ASP A 22 4.19 -8.03 -2.30
CA ASP A 22 3.64 -7.13 -1.28
C ASP A 22 4.17 -5.69 -1.33
N LEU A 23 4.44 -5.14 -2.53
CA LEU A 23 5.02 -3.78 -2.64
C LEU A 23 3.99 -2.65 -2.52
N TYR A 24 2.69 -2.94 -2.62
CA TYR A 24 1.63 -1.95 -2.49
C TYR A 24 0.40 -2.57 -1.83
N THR A 25 -0.17 -1.87 -0.85
CA THR A 25 -1.42 -2.29 -0.22
C THR A 25 -2.60 -1.82 -1.09
N ASP A 26 -3.62 -2.68 -1.24
CA ASP A 26 -4.87 -2.40 -1.96
C ASP A 26 -5.81 -1.42 -1.22
N VAL A 27 -5.31 -0.81 -0.14
CA VAL A 27 -6.07 0.04 0.78
C VAL A 27 -6.63 1.28 0.07
N TYR A 28 -5.96 1.74 -1.00
CA TYR A 28 -6.36 2.93 -1.76
C TYR A 28 -7.27 2.61 -2.97
N ASP A 29 -7.42 1.34 -3.36
CA ASP A 29 -8.11 0.96 -4.61
C ASP A 29 -9.62 1.26 -4.58
N LYS A 30 -10.19 1.44 -3.40
CA LYS A 30 -11.63 1.68 -3.19
C LYS A 30 -11.97 3.14 -2.89
N MET A 31 -10.99 4.04 -2.90
CA MET A 31 -11.23 5.45 -2.61
C MET A 31 -11.77 6.18 -3.84
N ASP A 32 -12.92 6.82 -3.69
CA ASP A 32 -13.51 7.67 -4.75
C ASP A 32 -12.86 9.06 -4.72
N VAL A 33 -11.75 9.20 -5.45
CA VAL A 33 -10.98 10.45 -5.52
C VAL A 33 -11.79 11.58 -6.15
N ASP A 34 -12.66 11.27 -7.12
CA ASP A 34 -13.48 12.28 -7.79
C ASP A 34 -14.48 12.90 -6.81
N VAL A 35 -15.11 12.10 -5.96
CA VAL A 35 -16.00 12.61 -4.90
C VAL A 35 -15.21 13.44 -3.88
N ILE A 36 -14.00 13.02 -3.51
CA ILE A 36 -13.17 13.74 -2.54
C ILE A 36 -12.77 15.10 -3.09
N LEU A 37 -12.28 15.18 -4.33
CA LEU A 37 -11.75 16.42 -4.93
C LEU A 37 -12.85 17.39 -5.38
N ASN A 38 -14.01 16.90 -5.82
CA ASN A 38 -15.12 17.74 -6.28
C ASN A 38 -16.09 18.16 -5.16
N ASN A 39 -15.85 17.73 -3.91
CA ASN A 39 -16.65 18.12 -2.76
C ASN A 39 -15.82 18.89 -1.74
N ASP A 40 -15.90 20.22 -1.77
CA ASP A 40 -15.17 21.12 -0.89
C ASP A 40 -15.26 20.77 0.60
N ARG A 41 -16.42 20.27 1.06
CA ARG A 41 -16.61 19.89 2.45
C ARG A 41 -15.80 18.64 2.78
N ILE A 42 -15.87 17.62 1.93
CA ILE A 42 -15.13 16.35 2.11
C ILE A 42 -13.63 16.62 1.97
N PHE A 43 -13.21 17.32 0.93
CA PHE A 43 -11.82 17.70 0.70
C PHE A 43 -11.21 18.41 1.92
N LYS A 44 -11.89 19.43 2.46
CA LYS A 44 -11.41 20.15 3.65
C LYS A 44 -11.32 19.25 4.88
N GLN A 45 -12.24 18.30 5.04
CA GLN A 45 -12.17 17.33 6.14
C GLN A 45 -10.95 16.42 6.02
N TYR A 46 -10.64 15.93 4.82
CA TYR A 46 -9.43 15.15 4.54
C TYR A 46 -8.16 15.97 4.83
N MET A 47 -8.10 17.22 4.35
CA MET A 47 -6.96 18.09 4.59
C MET A 47 -6.78 18.44 6.07
N ASN A 48 -7.86 18.70 6.80
CA ASN A 48 -7.77 18.94 8.24
C ASN A 48 -7.24 17.71 8.98
N CYS A 49 -7.63 16.50 8.59
CA CYS A 49 -7.09 15.26 9.16
C CYS A 49 -5.58 15.10 8.91
N LEU A 50 -5.16 15.27 7.66
CA LEU A 50 -3.77 15.08 7.23
C LEU A 50 -2.83 16.17 7.76
N LEU A 51 -3.37 17.34 8.12
CA LEU A 51 -2.63 18.45 8.72
C LEU A 51 -2.75 18.52 10.25
N ASP A 52 -3.29 17.48 10.91
CA ASP A 52 -3.48 17.44 12.37
C ASP A 52 -4.39 18.55 12.94
N ARG A 53 -5.32 19.07 12.13
CA ARG A 53 -6.26 20.15 12.49
C ARG A 53 -7.68 19.66 12.77
N GLY A 54 -7.92 18.35 12.75
CA GLY A 54 -9.25 17.78 12.98
C GLY A 54 -9.28 16.26 12.93
N PRO A 55 -10.46 15.66 13.18
CA PRO A 55 -10.64 14.21 13.16
C PRO A 55 -10.59 13.63 11.75
N CYS A 56 -10.03 12.43 11.62
CA CYS A 56 -9.97 11.66 10.38
C CYS A 56 -11.20 10.76 10.18
N THR A 57 -11.70 10.70 8.95
CA THR A 57 -12.58 9.61 8.51
C THR A 57 -11.78 8.30 8.45
N ALA A 58 -12.47 7.15 8.32
CA ALA A 58 -11.81 5.85 8.20
C ALA A 58 -10.83 5.84 7.01
N ASP A 59 -11.29 6.29 5.85
CA ASP A 59 -10.52 6.29 4.61
C ASP A 59 -9.38 7.33 4.60
N ALA A 60 -9.59 8.50 5.22
CA ALA A 60 -8.51 9.49 5.35
C ALA A 60 -7.40 9.02 6.31
N ARG A 61 -7.71 8.13 7.25
CA ARG A 61 -6.73 7.57 8.19
C ARG A 61 -5.73 6.65 7.48
N SER A 62 -6.12 5.97 6.42
CA SER A 62 -5.21 5.18 5.59
C SER A 62 -4.20 6.04 4.81
N LEU A 63 -4.46 7.34 4.63
CA LEU A 63 -3.58 8.27 3.92
C LEU A 63 -2.59 9.00 4.83
N LYS A 64 -2.73 8.84 6.15
CA LYS A 64 -1.92 9.51 7.16
C LYS A 64 -0.79 8.61 7.64
#